data_AF-A0A399RBB2-F1
#
_entry.id   AF-A0A399RBB2-F1
#
_cell.length_a   1.000
_cell.length_b   1.000
_cell.length_c   1.000
_cell.angle_alpha   90.00
_cell.angle_beta   90.00
_cell.angle_gamma   90.00
#
_symmetry.space_group_name_H-M   'P 1'
#
loop_
_entity.id
_entity.type
_entity.pdbx_description
1 polymer ?
#
loop_
_entity_poly.entity_id
_entity_poly.type
_entity_poly.pdbx_seq_one_letter_code
_entity_poly.pdbx_strand_id
1 'polypeptide(L)'
;SGSTGSGTESASTGATVSCAVPAGTRVFPGLAADITIPAGEAPDVLTLPTTAVEGLADTGNVWLASDGGEPEERAVGLGISDGKVVQITSGLAEGDMVLEFVPGAPVPEDEAMTMQGGYGG
;
A
#
# COMPACT_ATOMS: atom_id res chain seq x y z
N SER A 1 -32.16 50.71 2.16
CA SER A 1 -32.38 49.50 2.97
C SER A 1 -32.64 48.35 2.00
N GLY A 2 -31.62 47.57 1.62
CA GLY A 2 -31.16 46.35 2.32
C GLY A 2 -32.00 45.16 1.81
N SER A 3 -31.49 44.04 1.30
CA SER A 3 -30.19 43.39 1.40
C SER A 3 -30.03 42.45 0.20
N THR A 4 -28.83 42.40 -0.39
CA THR A 4 -28.38 41.39 -1.34
C THR A 4 -28.22 40.06 -0.59
N GLY A 5 -29.10 39.09 -0.87
CA GLY A 5 -28.93 37.71 -0.42
C GLY A 5 -27.77 37.06 -1.18
N SER A 6 -26.58 37.14 -0.59
CA SER A 6 -25.39 36.44 -1.08
C SER A 6 -25.66 34.94 -1.00
N GLY A 7 -25.82 34.30 -2.15
CA GLY A 7 -25.77 32.85 -2.26
C GLY A 7 -24.36 32.40 -1.93
N THR A 8 -24.15 31.94 -0.70
CA THR A 8 -22.97 31.14 -0.37
C THR A 8 -23.23 29.75 -0.93
N GLU A 9 -22.94 29.56 -2.22
CA GLU A 9 -22.64 28.22 -2.71
C GLU A 9 -21.40 27.75 -1.93
N SER A 10 -21.63 26.86 -0.98
CA SER A 10 -20.55 26.06 -0.41
C SER A 10 -19.91 25.33 -1.58
N ALA A 11 -18.78 25.83 -2.07
CA ALA A 11 -17.96 25.15 -3.03
C ALA A 11 -17.55 23.82 -2.40
N SER A 12 -18.26 22.75 -2.76
CA SER A 12 -17.87 21.39 -2.42
C SER A 12 -16.54 21.14 -3.13
N THR A 13 -15.45 21.05 -2.38
CA THR A 13 -14.14 20.62 -2.89
C THR A 13 -14.10 19.12 -3.20
N GLY A 14 -15.23 18.55 -3.64
CA GLY A 14 -15.38 17.13 -3.94
C GLY A 14 -15.12 16.84 -5.42
N ALA A 15 -14.28 15.85 -5.71
CA ALA A 15 -14.18 15.26 -7.04
C ALA A 15 -15.45 14.45 -7.32
N THR A 16 -16.05 14.65 -8.50
CA THR A 16 -17.14 13.80 -8.99
C THR A 16 -16.61 12.82 -10.03
N VAL A 17 -17.00 11.55 -9.93
CA VAL A 17 -16.61 10.49 -10.87
C VAL A 17 -17.89 9.90 -11.46
N SER A 18 -17.93 9.76 -12.78
CA SER A 18 -19.04 9.13 -13.50
C SER A 18 -18.50 8.13 -14.51
N CYS A 19 -19.07 6.92 -14.52
CA CYS A 19 -18.75 5.86 -15.47
C CYS A 19 -19.99 5.54 -16.31
N ALA A 20 -19.84 5.52 -17.63
CA ALA A 20 -20.93 5.14 -18.52
C ALA A 20 -21.13 3.62 -18.50
N VAL A 21 -22.37 3.18 -18.35
CA VAL A 21 -22.73 1.76 -18.48
C VAL A 21 -22.72 1.38 -19.97
N PRO A 22 -22.02 0.31 -20.38
CA PRO A 22 -22.00 -0.12 -21.77
C PRO A 22 -23.39 -0.41 -22.33
N ALA A 23 -23.60 -0.09 -23.61
CA ALA A 23 -24.87 -0.37 -24.29
C ALA A 23 -25.20 -1.86 -24.28
N GLY A 24 -26.45 -2.21 -23.97
CA GLY A 24 -26.91 -3.60 -23.89
C GLY A 24 -26.82 -4.22 -22.49
N THR A 25 -26.17 -3.57 -21.53
CA THR A 25 -26.16 -4.03 -20.13
C THR A 25 -27.45 -3.62 -19.42
N ARG A 26 -28.20 -4.60 -18.89
CA ARG A 26 -29.37 -4.34 -18.04
C ARG A 26 -28.94 -4.12 -16.60
N VAL A 27 -29.21 -2.93 -16.07
CA VAL A 27 -28.91 -2.56 -14.68
C VAL A 27 -30.20 -2.23 -13.91
N PHE A 28 -30.21 -2.51 -12.62
CA PHE A 28 -31.29 -2.23 -11.69
C PHE A 28 -30.78 -1.34 -10.54
N PRO A 29 -31.62 -0.45 -9.99
CA PRO A 29 -31.26 0.30 -8.78
C PRO A 29 -30.88 -0.64 -7.64
N GLY A 30 -29.79 -0.30 -6.93
CA GLY A 30 -29.31 -1.08 -5.79
C GLY A 30 -28.30 -2.18 -6.12
N LEU A 31 -27.87 -2.32 -7.39
CA LEU A 31 -26.70 -3.14 -7.72
C LEU A 31 -25.43 -2.54 -7.11
N ALA A 32 -24.63 -3.40 -6.47
CA ALA A 32 -23.29 -3.03 -6.03
C ALA A 32 -22.38 -2.81 -7.24
N ALA A 33 -21.49 -1.83 -7.14
CA ALA A 33 -20.45 -1.57 -8.13
C ALA A 33 -19.15 -1.21 -7.40
N ASP A 34 -18.05 -1.80 -7.84
CA ASP A 34 -16.71 -1.47 -7.37
C ASP A 34 -16.06 -0.50 -8.35
N ILE A 35 -15.52 0.60 -7.83
CA ILE A 35 -14.77 1.59 -8.60
C ILE A 35 -13.39 1.69 -7.97
N THR A 36 -12.35 1.39 -8.76
CA THR A 36 -10.95 1.55 -8.35
C THR A 36 -10.36 2.75 -9.07
N ILE A 37 -9.79 3.69 -8.32
CA ILE A 37 -9.12 4.88 -8.85
C ILE A 37 -7.65 4.80 -8.44
N PRO A 38 -6.71 4.54 -9.37
CA PRO A 38 -5.29 4.59 -9.04
C PRO A 38 -4.90 6.04 -8.69
N ALA A 39 -4.25 6.24 -7.53
CA ALA A 39 -3.82 7.56 -7.08
C ALA A 39 -2.55 8.05 -7.79
N GLY A 40 -1.81 7.14 -8.42
CA GLY A 40 -0.59 7.40 -9.19
C GLY A 40 0.01 6.08 -9.66
N GLU A 41 0.88 6.14 -10.67
CA GLU A 41 1.63 5.00 -11.19
C GLU A 41 3.10 5.40 -11.39
N ALA A 42 4.00 4.46 -11.13
CA ALA A 42 5.43 4.63 -11.36
C ALA A 42 5.97 3.37 -12.07
N PRO A 43 6.12 3.39 -13.41
CA PRO A 43 6.69 2.27 -14.15
C PRO A 43 8.21 2.18 -13.94
N ASP A 44 8.77 0.98 -14.11
CA ASP A 44 10.21 0.71 -14.08
C ASP A 44 10.92 1.14 -12.78
N VAL A 45 10.29 0.83 -11.63
CA VAL A 45 10.82 1.15 -10.30
C VAL A 45 11.14 -0.10 -9.48
N LEU A 46 12.11 0.03 -8.59
CA LEU A 46 12.38 -0.97 -7.56
C LEU A 46 11.21 -1.01 -6.58
N THR A 47 10.70 -2.21 -6.31
CA THR A 47 9.61 -2.43 -5.35
C THR A 47 10.00 -3.47 -4.32
N LEU A 48 9.51 -3.28 -3.10
CA LEU A 48 9.57 -4.27 -2.03
C LEU A 48 8.18 -4.50 -1.42
N PRO A 49 7.91 -5.68 -0.86
CA PRO A 49 6.73 -5.90 -0.03
C PRO A 49 6.69 -4.91 1.14
N THR A 50 5.49 -4.47 1.53
CA THR A 50 5.32 -3.59 2.70
C THR A 50 5.74 -4.27 4.02
N THR A 51 5.81 -5.60 4.06
CA THR A 51 6.30 -6.38 5.21
C THR A 51 7.82 -6.30 5.41
N ALA A 52 8.57 -5.95 4.36
CA ALA A 52 10.03 -5.88 4.34
C ALA A 52 10.58 -4.51 4.77
N VAL A 53 9.69 -3.54 4.98
CA VAL A 53 10.02 -2.14 5.22
C VAL A 53 9.45 -1.70 6.56
N GLU A 54 10.31 -1.18 7.44
CA GLU A 54 9.87 -0.46 8.63
C GLU A 54 9.98 1.03 8.36
N GLY A 55 8.88 1.78 8.32
CA GLY A 55 8.97 3.19 7.98
C GLY A 55 7.66 3.95 7.92
N LEU A 56 7.80 5.24 7.64
CA LEU A 56 6.72 6.23 7.57
C LEU A 56 6.82 6.97 6.23
N ALA A 57 5.71 7.05 5.50
CA ALA A 57 5.50 7.83 4.26
C ALA A 57 6.67 7.85 3.26
N ASP A 58 7.65 8.73 3.44
CA ASP A 58 8.75 8.99 2.49
C ASP A 58 10.08 8.31 2.86
N THR A 59 10.21 7.76 4.07
CA THR A 59 11.47 7.16 4.56
C THR A 59 11.21 5.88 5.32
N GLY A 60 12.09 4.89 5.13
CA GLY A 60 12.03 3.64 5.89
C GLY A 60 13.38 2.96 6.00
N ASN A 61 13.36 1.82 6.66
CA ASN A 61 14.51 0.99 6.96
C ASN A 61 14.20 -0.42 6.45
N VAL A 62 15.21 -1.02 5.85
CA VAL A 62 15.18 -2.39 5.34
C VAL A 62 16.33 -3.17 5.92
N TRP A 63 16.22 -4.49 5.91
CA TRP A 63 17.24 -5.38 6.44
C TRP A 63 17.81 -6.24 5.31
N LEU A 64 19.09 -6.07 5.01
CA LEU A 64 19.76 -6.88 4.00
C LEU A 64 20.12 -8.25 4.55
N ALA A 65 19.92 -9.28 3.73
CA ALA A 65 20.29 -10.64 4.04
C ALA A 65 21.83 -10.78 4.05
N SER A 66 22.38 -11.19 5.19
CA SER A 66 23.78 -11.56 5.34
C SER A 66 23.93 -13.09 5.25
N ASP A 67 25.02 -13.59 4.65
CA ASP A 67 25.34 -15.03 4.45
C ASP A 67 25.64 -15.83 5.76
N GLY A 68 24.90 -15.56 6.84
CA GLY A 68 25.04 -16.23 8.13
C GLY A 68 25.34 -15.30 9.32
N GLY A 69 25.10 -13.99 9.17
CA GLY A 69 25.26 -12.99 10.22
C GLY A 69 23.96 -12.25 10.57
N GLU A 70 24.05 -11.32 11.52
CA GLU A 70 22.98 -10.37 11.83
C GLU A 70 22.63 -9.57 10.56
N PRO A 71 21.33 -9.38 10.23
CA PRO A 71 20.95 -8.58 9.07
C PRO A 71 21.41 -7.12 9.21
N GLU A 72 21.83 -6.53 8.09
CA GLU A 72 22.28 -5.12 8.06
C GLU A 72 21.08 -4.20 7.85
N GLU A 73 20.82 -3.33 8.81
CA GLU A 73 19.82 -2.27 8.69
C GLU A 73 20.31 -1.17 7.74
N ARG A 74 19.47 -0.81 6.76
CA ARG A 74 19.76 0.22 5.76
C ARG A 74 18.59 1.17 5.61
N ALA A 75 18.88 2.47 5.66
CA ALA A 75 17.90 3.52 5.39
C ALA A 75 17.62 3.63 3.88
N VAL A 76 16.34 3.74 3.53
CA VAL A 76 15.85 3.83 2.15
C VAL A 76 14.84 4.97 2.01
N GLY A 77 14.78 5.54 0.81
CA GLY A 77 13.71 6.44 0.42
C GLY A 77 12.51 5.64 -0.09
N LEU A 78 11.32 6.00 0.35
CA LEU A 78 10.06 5.39 -0.06
C LEU A 78 9.29 6.31 -1.00
N GLY A 79 8.53 5.73 -1.92
CA GLY A 79 7.70 6.43 -2.88
C GLY A 79 6.23 6.00 -2.76
N ILE A 80 5.57 5.87 -3.92
CA ILE A 80 4.18 5.43 -3.93
C ILE A 80 4.05 3.98 -3.43
N SER A 81 2.98 3.72 -2.67
CA SER A 81 2.61 2.37 -2.25
C SER A 81 1.17 2.07 -2.63
N ASP A 82 0.91 0.84 -3.03
CA ASP A 82 -0.43 0.32 -3.32
C ASP A 82 -1.03 -0.49 -2.13
N GLY A 83 -0.35 -0.47 -0.98
CA GLY A 83 -0.71 -1.21 0.23
C GLY A 83 -0.17 -2.65 0.29
N LYS A 84 0.36 -3.19 -0.82
CA LYS A 84 1.02 -4.51 -0.86
C LYS A 84 2.52 -4.37 -1.08
N VAL A 85 2.90 -3.47 -1.99
CA VAL A 85 4.27 -3.14 -2.30
C VAL A 85 4.50 -1.63 -2.17
N VAL A 86 5.76 -1.26 -1.96
CA VAL A 86 6.20 0.13 -1.89
C VAL A 86 7.36 0.35 -2.84
N GLN A 87 7.34 1.48 -3.53
CA GLN A 87 8.43 1.94 -4.36
C GLN A 87 9.65 2.33 -3.51
N ILE A 88 10.84 1.89 -3.91
CA ILE A 88 12.10 2.37 -3.37
C ILE A 88 12.69 3.44 -4.28
N THR A 89 12.92 4.63 -3.73
CA THR A 89 13.45 5.79 -4.47
C THR A 89 14.96 5.97 -4.28
N SER A 90 15.52 5.43 -3.19
CA SER A 90 16.96 5.50 -2.90
C SER A 90 17.37 4.49 -1.83
N GLY A 91 18.67 4.19 -1.73
CA GLY A 91 19.25 3.36 -0.66
C GLY A 91 19.38 1.87 -0.99
N LEU A 92 18.82 1.42 -2.12
CA LEU A 92 18.97 0.06 -2.64
C LEU A 92 19.29 0.07 -4.13
N ALA A 93 19.95 -0.99 -4.58
CA ALA A 93 20.21 -1.28 -5.99
C ALA A 93 19.50 -2.57 -6.44
N GLU A 94 19.33 -2.71 -7.76
CA GLU A 94 18.88 -3.97 -8.36
C GLU A 94 19.84 -5.11 -7.99
N GLY A 95 19.29 -6.18 -7.42
CA GLY A 95 20.06 -7.36 -7.00
C GLY A 95 20.38 -7.42 -5.50
N ASP A 96 20.08 -6.37 -4.72
CA ASP A 96 20.19 -6.42 -3.26
C ASP A 96 19.16 -7.41 -2.68
N MET A 97 19.63 -8.30 -1.80
CA MET A 97 18.77 -9.26 -1.11
C MET A 97 18.28 -8.67 0.22
N VAL A 98 16.98 -8.46 0.33
CA VAL A 98 16.31 -7.89 1.51
C VAL A 98 15.44 -8.96 2.17
N LEU A 99 15.35 -8.93 3.50
CA LEU A 99 14.46 -9.80 4.25
C LEU A 99 12.99 -9.45 3.95
N GLU A 100 12.16 -10.47 3.75
CA GLU A 100 10.72 -10.29 3.49
C GLU A 100 9.97 -9.73 4.70
N PHE A 101 10.49 -9.95 5.91
CA PHE A 101 9.92 -9.48 7.16
C PHE A 101 10.96 -8.72 7.97
N VAL A 102 10.54 -7.58 8.51
CA VAL A 102 11.36 -6.84 9.47
C VAL A 102 11.60 -7.69 10.73
N PRO A 103 12.81 -7.70 11.31
CA PRO A 103 13.10 -8.46 12.51
C PRO A 103 12.18 -8.05 13.67
N GLY A 104 11.51 -9.02 14.29
CA GLY A 104 10.59 -8.77 15.41
C GLY A 104 9.17 -8.37 15.01
N ALA A 105 8.83 -8.35 13.72
CA ALA A 105 7.44 -8.25 13.28
C ALA A 105 6.60 -9.43 13.81
N PRO A 106 5.35 -9.20 14.25
CA PRO A 106 4.45 -10.28 14.58
C PRO A 106 4.19 -11.13 13.33
N VAL A 107 4.38 -12.44 13.46
CA VAL A 107 4.10 -13.40 12.39
C VAL A 107 2.61 -13.31 12.05
N PRO A 108 2.22 -13.17 10.77
CA PRO A 108 0.81 -13.20 10.39
C PRO A 108 0.15 -14.48 10.92
N GLU A 109 -1.01 -14.29 11.53
CA GLU A 109 -1.70 -15.25 12.40
C GLU A 109 -2.12 -16.54 11.67
N ASP A 110 -2.12 -16.53 10.34
CA ASP A 110 -2.41 -17.68 9.47
C ASP A 110 -1.35 -18.81 9.55
N GLU A 111 -0.07 -18.50 9.86
CA GLU A 111 0.98 -19.52 9.99
C GLU A 111 1.24 -19.96 11.43
N ALA A 112 0.73 -19.21 12.43
CA ALA A 112 0.87 -19.57 13.84
C ALA A 112 0.10 -20.84 14.22
N MET A 113 -0.88 -21.26 13.40
CA MET A 113 -1.76 -22.39 13.72
C MET A 113 -1.22 -23.77 13.29
N THR A 114 -0.15 -23.84 12.50
CA THR A 114 0.46 -25.12 12.06
C THR A 114 1.64 -25.58 12.93
N MET A 115 2.20 -24.70 13.77
CA MET A 115 3.41 -24.98 14.56
C MET A 115 3.14 -25.39 16.03
N GLN A 116 1.87 -25.49 16.46
CA GLN A 116 1.50 -25.87 17.83
C GLN A 116 0.81 -27.26 17.92
N GLY A 117 0.76 -28.02 16.82
CA GLY A 117 -0.06 -29.23 16.71
C GLY A 117 0.71 -30.54 16.50
N GLY A 118 1.53 -30.98 17.47
CA GLY A 118 1.75 -32.42 17.66
C GLY A 118 3.17 -32.89 17.87
N TYR A 119 3.59 -33.01 19.14
CA TYR A 119 4.37 -34.14 19.65
C TYR A 119 4.10 -34.26 21.16
N GLY A 120 3.37 -35.30 21.56
CA GLY A 120 3.15 -35.65 22.97
C GLY A 120 1.93 -36.54 23.18
N GLY A 121 2.13 -37.86 23.12
CA GLY A 121 1.13 -38.89 23.42
C GLY A 121 1.45 -40.22 22.77
#